data_AF-A0A6F8X956-F1
#
_entry.id   AF-A0A6F8X956-F1
#
_cell.length_a   1.000
_cell.length_b   1.000
_cell.length_c   1.000
_cell.angle_alpha   90.00
_cell.angle_beta   90.00
_cell.angle_gamma   90.00
#
_symmetry.space_group_name_H-M   'P 1'
#
loop_
_entity.id
_entity.type
_entity.pdbx_description
1 polymer ?
#
loop_
_entity_poly.entity_id
_entity_poly.type
_entity_poly.pdbx_seq_one_letter_code
_entity_poly.pdbx_strand_id
1 'polypeptide(L)'
;MIVMPTPLSFNANWYLSQNPDVAAAIEAGAPFNAFEHFSLYGSAENRSASPLFDPEQYLANNPDVAEAVAQGLITAWDHFELFGGDEGRSPTPLFNEAFYLQQNPDVAAAIEQGIISSAAQHFALYGQSESRAINPAINLGQYINANPDVGQAASSGLINAFDHLMQFGVNEGRNLGNGVLLSNFSNDPGFTTALSNGNAAAALLRMESVAPFIPTFERPVGWTPPRQHSYPC
;
A
#
# COMPACT_ATOMS: atom_id res chain seq x y z
N MET A 1 18.46 2.82 26.41
CA MET A 1 17.63 2.28 25.31
C MET A 1 17.16 3.50 24.54
N ILE A 2 17.63 3.68 23.30
CA ILE A 2 17.16 4.78 22.45
C ILE A 2 15.79 4.34 21.95
N VAL A 3 14.73 5.03 22.37
CA VAL A 3 13.39 4.81 21.83
C VAL A 3 13.37 5.46 20.46
N MET A 4 13.47 4.66 19.40
CA MET A 4 13.23 5.15 18.05
C MET A 4 11.73 5.41 17.91
N PRO A 5 11.31 6.60 17.45
CA PRO A 5 9.89 6.87 17.23
C PRO A 5 9.38 5.91 16.14
N THR A 6 8.20 5.33 16.34
CA THR A 6 7.56 4.48 15.33
C THR A 6 7.27 5.31 14.07
N PRO A 7 7.78 4.91 12.90
CA PRO A 7 7.46 5.56 11.65
C PRO A 7 5.96 5.49 11.35
N LEU A 8 5.42 6.52 10.70
CA LEU A 8 4.00 6.56 10.28
C LEU A 8 3.64 5.43 9.31
N SER A 9 4.64 4.92 8.60
CA SER A 9 4.58 3.82 7.64
C SER A 9 4.63 2.43 8.30
N PHE A 10 4.92 2.31 9.60
CA PHE A 10 4.94 1.02 10.32
C PHE A 10 3.57 0.72 10.96
N ASN A 11 3.05 -0.49 10.73
CA ASN A 11 1.79 -0.93 11.33
C ASN A 11 2.03 -2.11 12.28
N ALA A 12 2.04 -1.82 13.59
CA ALA A 12 2.32 -2.82 14.63
C ALA A 12 1.31 -3.98 14.65
N ASN A 13 0.02 -3.69 14.55
CA ASN A 13 -1.04 -4.71 14.59
C ASN A 13 -0.93 -5.65 13.40
N TRP A 14 -0.70 -5.08 12.22
CA TRP A 14 -0.48 -5.86 11.01
C TRP A 14 0.81 -6.67 11.10
N TYR A 15 1.91 -6.06 11.52
CA TYR A 15 3.20 -6.73 11.67
C TYR A 15 3.08 -7.97 12.57
N LEU A 16 2.43 -7.86 13.73
CA LEU A 16 2.21 -9.00 14.62
C LEU A 16 1.26 -10.05 14.02
N SER A 17 0.28 -9.64 13.22
CA SER A 17 -0.60 -10.59 12.51
C SER A 17 0.14 -11.42 11.45
N GLN A 18 1.18 -10.85 10.82
CA GLN A 18 2.00 -11.53 9.83
C GLN A 18 3.15 -12.33 10.46
N ASN A 19 3.51 -12.01 11.70
CA ASN A 19 4.66 -12.57 12.41
C ASN A 19 4.23 -13.20 13.73
N PRO A 20 3.52 -14.35 13.70
CA PRO A 20 2.98 -14.99 14.90
C PRO A 20 4.07 -15.47 15.86
N ASP A 21 5.27 -15.74 15.36
CA ASP A 21 6.46 -16.01 16.17
C ASP A 21 6.83 -14.83 17.06
N VAL A 22 6.78 -13.61 16.52
CA VAL A 22 7.06 -12.37 17.25
C VAL A 22 5.94 -12.06 18.24
N ALA A 23 4.68 -12.22 17.80
CA ALA A 23 3.53 -12.04 18.68
C ALA A 23 3.60 -12.96 19.91
N ALA A 24 3.91 -14.25 19.71
CA ALA A 24 4.07 -15.21 20.79
C ALA A 24 5.25 -14.87 21.72
N ALA A 25 6.37 -14.37 21.18
CA ALA A 25 7.51 -13.95 21.98
C ALA A 25 7.16 -12.76 22.89
N ILE A 26 6.45 -11.76 22.35
CA ILE A 26 5.98 -10.59 23.13
C ILE A 26 5.00 -11.04 24.22
N GLU A 27 4.04 -11.92 23.90
CA GLU A 27 3.10 -12.48 24.86
C GLU A 27 3.81 -13.26 25.98
N ALA A 28 4.90 -13.96 25.65
CA ALA A 28 5.76 -14.65 26.62
C ALA A 28 6.67 -13.72 27.43
N GLY A 29 6.59 -12.39 27.24
CA GLY A 29 7.33 -11.40 28.01
C GLY A 29 8.69 -11.01 27.43
N ALA A 30 8.90 -11.18 26.12
CA ALA A 30 10.10 -10.66 25.46
C ALA A 30 10.23 -9.13 25.69
N PRO A 31 11.45 -8.61 25.90
CA PRO A 31 11.68 -7.21 26.29
C PRO A 31 11.71 -6.27 25.07
N PHE A 32 10.83 -6.47 24.11
CA PHE A 32 10.67 -5.61 22.94
C PHE A 32 9.20 -5.52 22.54
N ASN A 33 8.80 -4.41 21.92
CA ASN A 33 7.53 -4.30 21.21
C ASN A 33 7.69 -4.67 19.72
N ALA A 34 6.59 -4.64 18.96
CA ALA A 34 6.57 -4.98 17.53
C ALA A 34 7.57 -4.16 16.70
N PHE A 35 7.61 -2.84 16.91
CA PHE A 35 8.50 -1.95 16.15
C PHE A 35 9.97 -2.14 16.55
N GLU A 36 10.24 -2.37 17.84
CA GLU A 36 11.60 -2.69 18.30
C GLU A 36 12.10 -4.01 17.70
N HIS A 37 11.27 -5.05 17.66
CA HIS A 37 11.62 -6.30 16.97
C HIS A 37 11.89 -6.04 15.49
N PHE A 38 10.99 -5.33 14.81
CA PHE A 38 11.14 -5.04 13.39
C PHE A 38 12.44 -4.27 13.10
N SER A 39 12.73 -3.23 13.88
CA SER A 39 13.93 -2.40 13.72
C SER A 39 15.22 -3.16 14.00
N LEU A 40 15.22 -4.04 15.00
CA LEU A 40 16.42 -4.80 15.39
C LEU A 40 16.67 -6.04 14.53
N TYR A 41 15.60 -6.67 14.04
CA TYR A 41 15.68 -7.97 13.37
C TYR A 41 14.84 -8.00 12.08
N GLY A 42 13.55 -7.66 12.17
CA GLY A 42 12.60 -7.88 11.09
C GLY A 42 12.98 -7.24 9.76
N SER A 43 13.52 -6.02 9.77
CA SER A 43 13.98 -5.31 8.58
C SER A 43 15.14 -6.05 7.88
N ALA A 44 16.12 -6.53 8.65
CA ALA A 44 17.24 -7.33 8.13
C ALA A 44 16.82 -8.73 7.68
N GLU A 45 15.74 -9.27 8.27
CA GLU A 45 15.08 -10.51 7.86
C GLU A 45 14.15 -10.34 6.64
N ASN A 46 14.14 -9.15 6.01
CA ASN A 46 13.28 -8.82 4.87
C ASN A 46 11.78 -8.99 5.17
N ARG A 47 11.36 -8.82 6.43
CA ARG A 47 9.94 -8.79 6.80
C ARG A 47 9.33 -7.46 6.37
N SER A 48 8.06 -7.47 6.00
CA SER A 48 7.32 -6.25 5.68
C SER A 48 6.94 -5.46 6.94
N ALA A 49 6.96 -4.14 6.85
CA ALA A 49 6.64 -3.23 7.97
C ALA A 49 5.14 -2.93 8.11
N SER A 50 4.41 -2.98 7.00
CA SER A 50 2.99 -2.64 6.89
C SER A 50 2.42 -3.17 5.56
N PRO A 51 1.10 -3.14 5.37
CA PRO A 51 0.48 -3.44 4.06
C PRO A 51 0.94 -2.48 2.93
N LEU A 52 1.44 -1.29 3.29
CA LEU A 52 1.93 -0.29 2.36
C LEU A 52 3.26 -0.69 1.73
N PHE A 53 4.10 -1.45 2.42
CA PHE A 53 5.48 -1.74 1.99
C PHE A 53 5.77 -3.23 1.97
N ASP A 54 6.05 -3.74 0.77
CA ASP A 54 6.56 -5.09 0.53
C ASP A 54 8.02 -4.97 0.06
N PRO A 55 8.99 -5.47 0.86
CA PRO A 55 10.41 -5.30 0.54
C PRO A 55 10.81 -6.10 -0.70
N GLU A 56 10.21 -7.26 -0.98
CA GLU A 56 10.53 -8.04 -2.19
C GLU A 56 10.10 -7.28 -3.44
N GLN A 57 8.90 -6.72 -3.44
CA GLN A 57 8.39 -5.91 -4.54
C GLN A 57 9.15 -4.59 -4.68
N TYR A 58 9.51 -3.96 -3.57
CA TYR A 58 10.31 -2.74 -3.59
C TYR A 58 11.68 -2.99 -4.21
N LEU A 59 12.36 -4.08 -3.84
CA LEU A 59 13.66 -4.43 -4.42
C LEU A 59 13.54 -4.87 -5.88
N ALA A 60 12.47 -5.58 -6.26
CA ALA A 60 12.22 -5.93 -7.66
C ALA A 60 12.06 -4.70 -8.57
N ASN A 61 11.49 -3.61 -8.04
CA ASN A 61 11.30 -2.35 -8.76
C ASN A 61 12.50 -1.39 -8.67
N ASN A 62 13.44 -1.63 -7.75
CA ASN A 62 14.60 -0.77 -7.51
C ASN A 62 15.89 -1.61 -7.53
N PRO A 63 16.39 -2.02 -8.72
CA PRO A 63 17.54 -2.91 -8.82
C PRO A 63 18.83 -2.37 -8.20
N ASP A 64 19.01 -1.05 -8.21
CA ASP A 64 20.11 -0.34 -7.56
C ASP A 64 20.07 -0.50 -6.03
N VAL A 65 18.86 -0.44 -5.46
CA VAL A 65 18.64 -0.69 -4.03
C VAL A 65 18.82 -2.17 -3.71
N ALA A 66 18.33 -3.07 -4.58
CA ALA A 66 18.54 -4.50 -4.44
C ALA A 66 20.03 -4.87 -4.39
N GLU A 67 20.85 -4.22 -5.22
CA GLU A 67 22.31 -4.37 -5.18
C GLU A 67 22.90 -3.89 -3.84
N ALA A 68 22.49 -2.71 -3.34
CA ALA A 68 22.94 -2.19 -2.05
C ALA A 68 22.54 -3.10 -0.86
N VAL A 69 21.33 -3.66 -0.89
CA VAL A 69 20.84 -4.64 0.10
C VAL A 69 21.64 -5.94 0.03
N ALA A 70 21.92 -6.45 -1.17
CA ALA A 70 22.72 -7.66 -1.35
C ALA A 70 24.17 -7.49 -0.85
N GLN A 71 24.69 -6.27 -0.85
CA GLN A 71 26.00 -5.92 -0.28
C GLN A 71 25.95 -5.67 1.24
N GLY A 72 24.78 -5.72 1.87
CA GLY A 72 24.60 -5.47 3.30
C GLY A 72 24.81 -4.01 3.70
N LEU A 73 24.69 -3.06 2.76
CA LEU A 73 24.92 -1.63 3.02
C LEU A 73 23.72 -0.97 3.69
N ILE A 74 22.51 -1.44 3.37
CA ILE A 74 21.24 -0.91 3.85
C ILE A 74 20.18 -2.02 3.76
N THR A 75 19.09 -1.92 4.51
CA THR A 75 17.90 -2.78 4.30
C THR A 75 16.94 -2.11 3.30
N ALA A 76 16.02 -2.89 2.72
CA ALA A 76 14.99 -2.32 1.83
C ALA A 76 14.13 -1.26 2.53
N TRP A 77 13.78 -1.54 3.79
CA TRP A 77 13.01 -0.62 4.63
C TRP A 77 13.78 0.65 4.95
N ASP A 78 15.04 0.54 5.39
CA ASP A 78 15.84 1.73 5.71
C ASP A 78 16.04 2.60 4.48
N HIS A 79 16.21 1.99 3.29
CA HIS A 79 16.26 2.74 2.05
C HIS A 79 14.95 3.49 1.80
N PHE A 80 13.81 2.81 1.91
CA PHE A 80 12.51 3.40 1.69
C PHE A 80 12.24 4.59 2.63
N GLU A 81 12.48 4.42 3.93
CA GLU A 81 12.24 5.44 4.96
C GLU A 81 13.18 6.64 4.85
N LEU A 82 14.46 6.41 4.55
CA LEU A 82 15.48 7.46 4.56
C LEU A 82 15.64 8.18 3.22
N PHE A 83 15.37 7.48 2.10
CA PHE A 83 15.67 7.98 0.76
C PHE A 83 14.51 7.78 -0.21
N GLY A 84 13.79 6.65 -0.12
CA GLY A 84 12.79 6.25 -1.11
C GLY A 84 11.72 7.31 -1.35
N GLY A 85 11.19 7.90 -0.28
CA GLY A 85 10.27 9.03 -0.39
C GLY A 85 10.87 10.21 -1.17
N ASP A 86 12.06 10.68 -0.82
CA ASP A 86 12.69 11.84 -1.47
C ASP A 86 13.11 11.55 -2.92
N GLU A 87 13.42 10.29 -3.23
CA GLU A 87 13.74 9.82 -4.58
C GLU A 87 12.50 9.52 -5.45
N GLY A 88 11.29 9.65 -4.90
CA GLY A 88 10.05 9.29 -5.60
C GLY A 88 9.87 7.78 -5.81
N ARG A 89 10.56 6.93 -5.05
CA ARG A 89 10.38 5.48 -5.11
C ARG A 89 9.05 5.11 -4.45
N SER A 90 8.16 4.51 -5.23
CA SER A 90 6.85 4.09 -4.73
C SER A 90 6.97 3.00 -3.65
N PRO A 91 6.22 3.11 -2.53
CA PRO A 91 6.16 2.04 -1.52
C PRO A 91 5.45 0.77 -2.00
N THR A 92 4.52 0.91 -2.95
CA THR A 92 3.63 -0.16 -3.41
C THR A 92 3.43 -0.07 -4.91
N PRO A 93 3.29 -1.19 -5.64
CA PRO A 93 2.94 -1.14 -7.06
C PRO A 93 1.54 -0.56 -7.33
N LEU A 94 0.67 -0.48 -6.31
CA LEU A 94 -0.67 0.09 -6.45
C LEU A 94 -0.68 1.61 -6.58
N PHE A 95 0.42 2.28 -6.27
CA PHE A 95 0.50 3.73 -6.30
C PHE A 95 0.99 4.22 -7.67
N ASN A 96 0.13 4.96 -8.36
CA ASN A 96 0.45 5.57 -9.64
C ASN A 96 0.71 7.06 -9.44
N GLU A 97 1.99 7.46 -9.37
CA GLU A 97 2.39 8.84 -9.09
C GLU A 97 1.83 9.86 -10.09
N ALA A 98 1.93 9.58 -11.39
CA ALA A 98 1.44 10.50 -12.42
C ALA A 98 -0.07 10.74 -12.29
N PHE A 99 -0.83 9.67 -12.04
CA PHE A 99 -2.26 9.77 -11.77
C PHE A 99 -2.53 10.50 -10.45
N TYR A 100 -1.77 10.19 -9.40
CA TYR A 100 -1.92 10.80 -8.08
C TYR A 100 -1.77 12.32 -8.15
N LEU A 101 -0.72 12.82 -8.82
CA LEU A 101 -0.49 14.26 -9.00
C LEU A 101 -1.55 14.91 -9.89
N GLN A 102 -2.06 14.20 -10.89
CA GLN A 102 -3.17 14.68 -11.72
C GLN A 102 -4.45 14.87 -10.90
N GLN A 103 -4.75 13.95 -9.98
CA GLN A 103 -5.98 13.99 -9.19
C GLN A 103 -5.85 14.80 -7.88
N ASN A 104 -4.64 15.10 -7.44
CA ASN A 104 -4.36 15.82 -6.19
C ASN A 104 -3.47 17.05 -6.46
N PRO A 105 -4.04 18.12 -7.06
CA PRO A 105 -3.28 19.32 -7.44
C PRO A 105 -2.68 20.06 -6.24
N ASP A 106 -3.24 19.89 -5.04
CA ASP A 106 -2.67 20.40 -3.79
C ASP A 106 -1.32 19.74 -3.46
N VAL A 107 -1.18 18.44 -3.72
CA VAL A 107 0.09 17.73 -3.54
C VAL A 107 1.11 18.16 -4.58
N ALA A 108 0.68 18.31 -5.84
CA ALA A 108 1.56 18.84 -6.90
C ALA A 108 2.09 20.24 -6.55
N ALA A 109 1.23 21.12 -6.03
CA ALA A 109 1.62 22.46 -5.58
C ALA A 109 2.57 22.41 -4.36
N ALA A 110 2.36 21.49 -3.41
CA ALA A 110 3.25 21.31 -2.26
C ALA A 110 4.65 20.85 -2.69
N ILE A 111 4.75 19.99 -3.71
CA ILE A 111 6.03 19.57 -4.30
C ILE A 111 6.72 20.74 -5.00
N GLU A 112 5.99 21.50 -5.82
CA GLU A 112 6.54 22.68 -6.49
C GLU A 112 7.07 23.73 -5.49
N GLN A 113 6.44 23.84 -4.33
CA GLN A 113 6.86 24.72 -3.23
C GLN A 113 7.99 24.14 -2.36
N GLY A 114 8.41 22.89 -2.59
CA GLY A 114 9.42 22.21 -1.80
C GLY A 114 8.98 21.88 -0.36
N ILE A 115 7.67 21.81 -0.12
CA ILE A 115 7.11 21.43 1.20
C ILE A 115 7.22 19.92 1.40
N ILE A 116 7.06 19.14 0.33
CA ILE A 116 7.19 17.69 0.28
C ILE A 116 8.05 17.35 -0.94
N SER A 117 8.90 16.35 -0.85
CA SER A 117 9.87 16.01 -1.90
C SER A 117 9.25 15.27 -3.08
N SER A 118 8.24 14.43 -2.84
CA SER A 118 7.59 13.64 -3.90
C SER A 118 6.15 13.24 -3.58
N ALA A 119 5.43 12.74 -4.58
CA ALA A 119 4.10 12.18 -4.39
C ALA A 119 4.15 10.89 -3.56
N ALA A 120 5.19 10.07 -3.74
CA ALA A 120 5.38 8.82 -2.99
C ALA A 120 5.57 9.11 -1.50
N GLN A 121 6.35 10.14 -1.15
CA GLN A 121 6.51 10.60 0.22
C GLN A 121 5.19 11.10 0.80
N HIS A 122 4.45 11.95 0.06
CA HIS A 122 3.13 12.40 0.52
C HIS A 122 2.20 11.20 0.77
N PHE A 123 2.15 10.25 -0.17
CA PHE A 123 1.28 9.08 -0.03
C PHE A 123 1.65 8.23 1.18
N ALA A 124 2.93 7.92 1.36
CA ALA A 124 3.40 7.09 2.46
C ALA A 124 3.14 7.71 3.83
N LEU A 125 3.35 9.03 3.98
CA LEU A 125 3.22 9.71 5.27
C LEU A 125 1.78 10.16 5.57
N TYR A 126 1.02 10.52 4.54
CA TYR A 126 -0.29 11.16 4.70
C TYR A 126 -1.37 10.52 3.83
N GLY A 127 -1.11 10.42 2.52
CA GLY A 127 -2.12 10.08 1.52
C GLY A 127 -2.80 8.72 1.71
N GLN A 128 -2.12 7.73 2.31
CA GLN A 128 -2.71 6.43 2.65
C GLN A 128 -3.84 6.51 3.69
N SER A 129 -3.83 7.55 4.53
CA SER A 129 -4.85 7.82 5.56
C SER A 129 -5.87 8.87 5.11
N GLU A 130 -5.68 9.48 3.94
CA GLU A 130 -6.55 10.53 3.39
C GLU A 130 -7.52 10.00 2.35
N SER A 131 -8.54 10.79 2.01
CA SER A 131 -9.53 10.46 0.97
C SER A 131 -8.99 10.68 -0.45
N ARG A 132 -7.91 9.97 -0.81
CA ARG A 132 -7.13 10.20 -2.04
C ARG A 132 -7.35 9.12 -3.10
N ALA A 133 -7.31 9.53 -4.37
CA ALA A 133 -7.24 8.63 -5.51
C ALA A 133 -5.78 8.19 -5.73
N ILE A 134 -5.47 6.91 -5.52
CA ILE A 134 -4.08 6.39 -5.54
C ILE A 134 -3.69 5.80 -6.90
N ASN A 135 -4.69 5.32 -7.63
CA ASN A 135 -4.61 4.87 -9.01
C ASN A 135 -6.00 4.98 -9.66
N PRO A 136 -6.14 4.75 -10.97
CA PRO A 136 -7.42 4.91 -11.66
C PRO A 136 -8.58 4.09 -11.10
N ALA A 137 -8.30 2.93 -10.52
CA ALA A 137 -9.32 2.01 -10.01
C ALA A 137 -9.55 2.12 -8.49
N ILE A 138 -8.67 2.80 -7.75
CA ILE A 138 -8.72 2.87 -6.29
C ILE A 138 -8.70 4.33 -5.84
N ASN A 139 -9.81 4.75 -5.24
CA ASN A 139 -9.93 5.99 -4.50
C ASN A 139 -10.38 5.70 -3.08
N LEU A 140 -9.53 6.03 -2.11
CA LEU A 140 -9.76 5.74 -0.69
C LEU A 140 -10.98 6.50 -0.15
N GLY A 141 -11.27 7.69 -0.67
CA GLY A 141 -12.49 8.44 -0.36
C GLY A 141 -13.75 7.74 -0.87
N GLN A 142 -13.73 7.22 -2.11
CA GLN A 142 -14.84 6.42 -2.64
C GLN A 142 -15.02 5.11 -1.86
N TYR A 143 -13.92 4.46 -1.51
CA TYR A 143 -13.91 3.23 -0.72
C TYR A 143 -14.55 3.43 0.66
N ILE A 144 -14.16 4.44 1.43
CA ILE A 144 -14.76 4.68 2.75
C ILE A 144 -16.22 5.13 2.66
N ASN A 145 -16.59 5.88 1.62
CA ASN A 145 -17.99 6.30 1.42
C ASN A 145 -18.89 5.12 1.05
N ALA A 146 -18.36 4.15 0.30
CA ALA A 146 -19.09 2.93 -0.09
C ALA A 146 -19.21 1.91 1.05
N ASN A 147 -18.37 2.01 2.09
CA ASN A 147 -18.35 1.09 3.24
C ASN A 147 -18.43 1.90 4.55
N PRO A 148 -19.65 2.25 5.02
CA PRO A 148 -19.84 3.15 6.16
C PRO A 148 -19.18 2.68 7.47
N ASP A 149 -19.07 1.37 7.68
CA ASP A 149 -18.34 0.77 8.81
C ASP A 149 -16.84 1.12 8.77
N VAL A 150 -16.22 1.03 7.59
CA VAL A 150 -14.83 1.43 7.35
C VAL A 150 -14.67 2.93 7.49
N GLY A 151 -15.59 3.72 6.93
CA GLY A 151 -15.56 5.19 7.05
C GLY A 151 -15.67 5.68 8.50
N GLN A 152 -16.51 5.04 9.31
CA GLN A 152 -16.62 5.35 10.74
C GLN A 152 -15.33 4.99 11.51
N ALA A 153 -14.74 3.84 11.22
CA ALA A 153 -13.49 3.43 11.86
C ALA A 153 -12.30 4.33 11.43
N ALA A 154 -12.23 4.71 10.16
CA ALA A 154 -11.19 5.61 9.66
C ALA A 154 -11.30 7.01 10.25
N SER A 155 -12.51 7.59 10.29
CA SER A 155 -12.74 8.94 10.85
C SER A 155 -12.52 9.04 12.37
N SER A 156 -12.61 7.92 13.09
CA SER A 156 -12.25 7.84 14.52
C SER A 156 -10.76 7.57 14.75
N GLY A 157 -9.97 7.42 13.69
CA GLY A 157 -8.53 7.13 13.77
C GLY A 157 -8.22 5.69 14.20
N LEU A 158 -9.22 4.79 14.20
CA LEU A 158 -9.03 3.39 14.56
C LEU A 158 -8.27 2.60 13.49
N ILE A 159 -8.45 2.99 12.23
CA ILE A 159 -7.83 2.35 11.07
C ILE A 159 -7.34 3.38 10.06
N ASN A 160 -6.39 2.96 9.24
CA ASN A 160 -6.07 3.57 7.97
C ASN A 160 -6.89 2.87 6.85
N ALA A 161 -7.44 3.64 5.91
CA ALA A 161 -8.33 3.11 4.89
C ALA A 161 -7.61 2.20 3.88
N PHE A 162 -6.37 2.55 3.49
CA PHE A 162 -5.53 1.71 2.65
C PHE A 162 -5.18 0.40 3.36
N ASP A 163 -4.75 0.45 4.62
CA ASP A 163 -4.46 -0.74 5.42
C ASP A 163 -5.67 -1.66 5.54
N HIS A 164 -6.86 -1.10 5.80
CA HIS A 164 -8.08 -1.89 5.84
C HIS A 164 -8.39 -2.53 4.48
N LEU A 165 -8.28 -1.78 3.38
CA LEU A 165 -8.48 -2.33 2.05
C LEU A 165 -7.56 -3.53 1.81
N MET A 166 -6.27 -3.37 2.10
CA MET A 166 -5.25 -4.39 1.88
C MET A 166 -5.41 -5.61 2.79
N GLN A 167 -5.71 -5.41 4.07
CA GLN A 167 -5.78 -6.48 5.06
C GLN A 167 -7.12 -7.22 5.03
N PHE A 168 -8.23 -6.49 4.89
CA PHE A 168 -9.58 -7.03 5.00
C PHE A 168 -10.39 -6.84 3.72
N GLY A 169 -10.36 -5.65 3.14
CA GLY A 169 -11.27 -5.25 2.08
C GLY A 169 -11.26 -6.17 0.86
N VAL A 170 -10.08 -6.64 0.45
CA VAL A 170 -9.96 -7.58 -0.68
C VAL A 170 -10.56 -8.95 -0.35
N ASN A 171 -10.26 -9.50 0.83
CA ASN A 171 -10.78 -10.79 1.28
C ASN A 171 -12.29 -10.76 1.56
N GLU A 172 -12.79 -9.62 2.04
CA GLU A 172 -14.21 -9.37 2.30
C GLU A 172 -15.01 -9.08 1.01
N GLY A 173 -14.34 -8.90 -0.13
CA GLY A 173 -14.99 -8.59 -1.40
C GLY A 173 -15.68 -7.23 -1.43
N ARG A 174 -15.12 -6.22 -0.73
CA ARG A 174 -15.72 -4.91 -0.52
C ARG A 174 -15.95 -4.12 -1.81
N ASN A 175 -16.85 -3.13 -1.73
CA ASN A 175 -17.15 -2.19 -2.81
C ASN A 175 -16.10 -1.07 -2.83
N LEU A 176 -15.49 -0.79 -3.98
CA LEU A 176 -14.53 0.31 -4.13
C LEU A 176 -15.20 1.68 -4.35
N GLY A 177 -16.52 1.72 -4.54
CA GLY A 177 -17.29 2.95 -4.64
C GLY A 177 -17.26 3.64 -6.01
N ASN A 178 -16.65 3.00 -7.01
CA ASN A 178 -16.57 3.45 -8.39
C ASN A 178 -17.17 2.40 -9.35
N GLY A 179 -18.19 1.69 -8.88
CA GLY A 179 -18.83 0.59 -9.62
C GLY A 179 -18.01 -0.70 -9.73
N VAL A 180 -16.85 -0.78 -9.06
CA VAL A 180 -16.10 -2.02 -8.86
C VAL A 180 -16.47 -2.64 -7.52
N LEU A 181 -16.98 -3.86 -7.55
CA LEU A 181 -17.21 -4.70 -6.37
C LEU A 181 -16.23 -5.87 -6.38
N LEU A 182 -15.36 -5.97 -5.37
CA LEU A 182 -14.28 -6.96 -5.36
C LEU A 182 -14.80 -8.41 -5.35
N SER A 183 -16.00 -8.65 -4.79
CA SER A 183 -16.63 -9.98 -4.84
C SER A 183 -16.97 -10.46 -6.26
N ASN A 184 -17.05 -9.56 -7.25
CA ASN A 184 -17.23 -9.93 -8.66
C ASN A 184 -15.99 -10.60 -9.28
N PHE A 185 -14.82 -10.47 -8.64
CA PHE A 185 -13.58 -11.10 -9.09
C PHE A 185 -13.37 -12.52 -8.53
N SER A 186 -14.36 -13.08 -7.83
CA SER A 186 -14.31 -14.43 -7.26
C SER A 186 -14.10 -15.56 -8.29
N ASN A 187 -14.32 -15.28 -9.59
CA ASN A 187 -14.05 -16.21 -10.68
C ASN A 187 -12.87 -15.78 -11.57
N ASP A 188 -12.17 -14.67 -11.28
CA ASP A 188 -10.98 -14.28 -12.03
C ASP A 188 -9.76 -15.09 -11.53
N PRO A 189 -9.11 -15.91 -12.38
CA PRO A 189 -8.03 -16.78 -11.92
C PRO A 189 -6.80 -16.02 -11.41
N GLY A 190 -6.48 -14.87 -12.01
CA GLY A 190 -5.36 -14.04 -11.57
C GLY A 190 -5.61 -13.43 -10.20
N PHE A 191 -6.82 -12.93 -9.97
CA PHE A 191 -7.23 -12.33 -8.71
C PHE A 191 -7.26 -13.37 -7.59
N THR A 192 -7.91 -14.50 -7.84
CA THR A 192 -8.06 -15.59 -6.85
C THR A 192 -6.74 -16.27 -6.52
N THR A 193 -5.84 -16.48 -7.49
CA THR A 193 -4.49 -17.01 -7.24
C THR A 193 -3.66 -16.05 -6.39
N ALA A 194 -3.73 -14.75 -6.67
CA ALA A 194 -3.04 -13.75 -5.86
C ALA A 194 -3.54 -13.75 -4.41
N LEU A 195 -4.86 -13.82 -4.19
CA LEU A 195 -5.43 -13.90 -2.85
C LEU A 195 -5.09 -15.19 -2.11
N SER A 196 -5.10 -16.35 -2.78
CA SER A 196 -4.70 -17.60 -2.14
C SER A 196 -3.24 -17.59 -1.69
N ASN A 197 -2.41 -16.78 -2.34
CA ASN A 197 -1.01 -16.57 -1.97
C ASN A 197 -0.82 -15.46 -0.92
N GLY A 198 -1.91 -14.89 -0.39
CA GLY A 198 -1.85 -13.76 0.55
C GLY A 198 -1.40 -12.44 -0.07
N ASN A 199 -1.33 -12.34 -1.41
CA ASN A 199 -0.85 -11.14 -2.11
C ASN A 199 -2.02 -10.25 -2.55
N ALA A 200 -2.56 -9.50 -1.60
CA ALA A 200 -3.65 -8.55 -1.86
C ALA A 200 -3.27 -7.46 -2.88
N ALA A 201 -2.01 -7.03 -2.92
CA ALA A 201 -1.51 -6.05 -3.89
C ALA A 201 -1.63 -6.59 -5.32
N ALA A 202 -1.16 -7.82 -5.57
CA ALA A 202 -1.27 -8.47 -6.87
C ALA A 202 -2.72 -8.72 -7.27
N ALA A 203 -3.61 -9.04 -6.32
CA ALA A 203 -5.04 -9.16 -6.58
C ALA A 203 -5.63 -7.81 -7.03
N LEU A 204 -5.29 -6.71 -6.34
CA LEU A 204 -5.75 -5.38 -6.71
C LEU A 204 -5.15 -4.87 -8.04
N LEU A 205 -3.89 -5.20 -8.37
CA LEU A 205 -3.32 -4.92 -9.69
C LEU A 205 -4.05 -5.68 -10.79
N ARG A 206 -4.41 -6.94 -10.54
CA ARG A 206 -5.23 -7.71 -11.48
C ARG A 206 -6.59 -7.06 -11.65
N MET A 207 -7.25 -6.65 -10.56
CA MET A 207 -8.51 -5.91 -10.59
C MET A 207 -8.38 -4.61 -11.40
N GLU A 208 -7.34 -3.81 -11.15
CA GLU A 208 -7.08 -2.56 -11.85
C GLU A 208 -6.92 -2.77 -13.36
N SER A 209 -6.27 -3.87 -13.78
CA SER A 209 -6.11 -4.19 -15.20
C SER A 209 -7.43 -4.51 -15.92
N VAL A 210 -8.47 -4.93 -15.17
CA VAL A 210 -9.77 -5.34 -15.69
C VAL A 210 -10.83 -4.24 -15.53
N ALA A 211 -10.75 -3.45 -14.46
CA ALA A 211 -11.72 -2.42 -14.10
C ALA A 211 -12.16 -1.51 -15.27
N PRO A 212 -11.26 -1.03 -16.16
CA PRO A 212 -11.64 -0.15 -17.27
C PRO A 212 -12.63 -0.73 -18.28
N PHE A 213 -12.81 -2.05 -18.27
CA PHE A 213 -13.68 -2.81 -19.16
C PHE A 213 -14.97 -3.29 -18.46
N ILE A 214 -15.13 -3.02 -17.17
CA ILE A 214 -16.36 -3.31 -16.43
C ILE A 214 -17.40 -2.22 -16.78
N PRO A 215 -18.63 -2.57 -17.23
CA PRO A 215 -19.63 -1.59 -17.63
C PRO A 215 -20.03 -0.59 -16.53
N THR A 216 -19.97 -1.01 -15.27
CA THR A 216 -20.29 -0.18 -14.11
C THR A 216 -19.14 0.71 -13.67
N PHE A 217 -17.93 0.54 -14.20
CA PHE A 217 -16.77 1.29 -13.75
C PHE A 217 -16.89 2.79 -14.02
N GLU A 218 -16.89 3.56 -12.94
CA GLU A 218 -16.92 5.01 -12.96
C GLU A 218 -15.50 5.53 -13.17
N ARG A 219 -15.20 5.94 -14.41
CA ARG A 219 -13.87 6.43 -14.78
C ARG A 219 -13.54 7.75 -14.06
N PRO A 220 -12.31 7.92 -13.55
CA PRO A 220 -11.88 9.19 -12.99
C PRO A 220 -11.95 10.33 -14.03
N VAL A 221 -12.25 11.54 -13.55
CA VAL A 221 -12.32 12.72 -14.41
C VAL A 221 -10.96 12.98 -15.06
N GLY A 222 -10.97 13.20 -16.38
CA GLY A 222 -9.76 13.49 -17.15
C GLY A 222 -8.83 12.29 -17.34
N TRP A 223 -9.24 11.09 -16.92
CA TRP A 223 -8.49 9.86 -17.14
C TRP A 223 -9.02 9.08 -18.35
N THR A 224 -8.10 8.53 -19.14
CA THR A 224 -8.41 7.63 -20.25
C THR A 224 -7.70 6.30 -20.06
N PRO A 225 -8.38 5.16 -20.32
CA PRO A 225 -7.75 3.87 -20.20
C PRO A 225 -6.57 3.71 -21.17
N PRO A 226 -5.53 2.95 -20.79
CA PRO A 226 -4.49 2.55 -21.72
C PRO A 226 -5.13 1.87 -22.94
N ARG A 227 -4.58 2.11 -24.14
CA ARG A 227 -4.98 1.33 -25.33
C ARG A 227 -4.74 -0.15 -25.01
N GLN A 228 -5.75 -1.00 -25.20
CA GLN A 228 -5.60 -2.44 -25.00
C GLN A 228 -4.42 -2.93 -25.85
N HIS A 229 -3.32 -3.32 -25.20
CA HIS A 229 -2.49 -4.37 -25.77
C HIS A 229 -3.33 -5.63 -25.66
N SER A 230 -3.63 -6.25 -26.79
CA SER A 230 -4.30 -7.54 -26.85
C SER A 230 -3.53 -8.53 -25.98
N TYR A 231 -4.03 -8.83 -24.78
CA TYR A 231 -3.57 -9.98 -24.03
C TYR A 231 -4.10 -11.22 -24.76
N PRO A 232 -3.25 -12.20 -25.09
CA PRO A 232 -3.71 -13.42 -25.76
C PRO A 232 -4.71 -14.12 -24.83
N CYS A 233 -5.86 -14.46 -25.42
CA CYS A 233 -6.94 -15.23 -24.82
C CYS A 233 -6.46 -16.59 -24.28
#